data_AF-A0A6P7H9X9-F1
#
_entry.id   AF-A0A6P7H9X9-F1
#
_cell.length_a   1.000
_cell.length_b   1.000
_cell.length_c   1.000
_cell.angle_alpha   90.00
_cell.angle_beta   90.00
_cell.angle_gamma   90.00
#
_symmetry.space_group_name_H-M   'P 1'
#
loop_
_entity.id
_entity.type
_entity.pdbx_description
1 polymer ?
#
loop_
_entity_poly.entity_id
_entity_poly.type
_entity_poly.pdbx_seq_one_letter_code
_entity_poly.pdbx_strand_id
1 'polypeptide(L)'
;PNFKNRQRNLDFSFEEKALLSVYPDIREEILREQLLYHKKYPDLHDRFSKLLDYNLKIDPKYLARAIFFVHAYRILEKPSLFTQENLRKACVLGWCHKLIDSSIVVDDDIADASETRYNKPTWYTLPDV
;
A
#
# COMPACT_ATOMS: atom_id res chain seq x y z
N PRO A 1 -8.99 -37.99 -0.33
CA PRO A 1 -9.13 -37.25 -1.60
C PRO A 1 -7.85 -36.45 -1.93
N ASN A 2 -7.16 -36.80 -3.02
CA ASN A 2 -5.96 -36.10 -3.49
C ASN A 2 -6.35 -34.81 -4.22
N PHE A 3 -6.47 -33.71 -3.49
CA PHE A 3 -6.63 -32.38 -4.09
C PHE A 3 -5.26 -31.92 -4.63
N LYS A 4 -5.04 -32.05 -5.94
CA LYS A 4 -3.94 -31.34 -6.61
C LYS A 4 -4.36 -29.89 -6.80
N ASN A 5 -3.61 -28.96 -6.20
CA ASN A 5 -3.77 -27.53 -6.46
C ASN A 5 -3.57 -27.29 -7.97
N ARG A 6 -4.60 -26.73 -8.64
CA ARG A 6 -4.58 -26.39 -10.07
C ARG A 6 -4.15 -24.94 -10.32
N GLN A 7 -3.80 -24.18 -9.29
CA GLN A 7 -3.27 -22.83 -9.47
C GLN A 7 -2.02 -22.87 -10.34
N ARG A 8 -2.04 -22.04 -11.38
CA ARG A 8 -0.83 -21.71 -12.14
C ARG A 8 0.02 -20.82 -11.25
N ASN A 9 1.29 -21.15 -11.11
CA ASN A 9 2.26 -20.23 -10.53
C ASN A 9 2.46 -19.08 -11.53
N LEU A 10 1.89 -17.94 -11.22
CA LEU A 10 2.12 -16.70 -11.95
C LEU A 10 3.32 -15.99 -11.30
N ASP A 11 4.24 -15.52 -12.12
CA ASP A 11 5.38 -14.72 -11.67
C ASP A 11 5.02 -13.23 -11.76
N PHE A 12 4.88 -12.58 -10.61
CA PHE A 12 4.65 -11.14 -10.47
C PHE A 12 5.89 -10.41 -9.93
N SER A 13 7.06 -11.04 -9.94
CA SER A 13 8.27 -10.48 -9.34
C SER A 13 8.71 -9.16 -9.99
N PHE A 14 8.39 -8.95 -11.26
CA PHE A 14 8.62 -7.68 -11.94
C PHE A 14 7.74 -6.57 -11.35
N GLU A 15 6.43 -6.80 -11.29
CA GLU A 15 5.44 -5.85 -10.77
C GLU A 15 5.67 -5.56 -9.29
N GLU A 16 6.00 -6.57 -8.50
CA GLU A 16 6.37 -6.43 -7.09
C GLU A 16 7.58 -5.50 -6.91
N LYS A 17 8.68 -5.76 -7.64
CA LYS A 17 9.89 -4.93 -7.57
C LYS A 17 9.62 -3.50 -8.02
N ALA A 18 8.86 -3.33 -9.12
CA ALA A 18 8.49 -2.02 -9.62
C ALA A 18 7.69 -1.24 -8.56
N LEU A 19 6.66 -1.86 -7.98
CA LEU A 19 5.81 -1.23 -6.97
C LEU A 19 6.61 -0.84 -5.72
N LEU A 20 7.41 -1.77 -5.18
CA LEU A 20 8.20 -1.53 -3.96
C LEU A 20 9.27 -0.45 -4.15
N SER A 21 9.85 -0.34 -5.35
CA SER A 21 10.88 0.68 -5.63
C SER A 21 10.35 2.12 -5.59
N VAL A 22 9.04 2.32 -5.81
CA VAL A 22 8.40 3.64 -5.80
C VAL A 22 7.89 4.03 -4.40
N TYR A 23 7.71 3.07 -3.49
CA TYR A 23 7.14 3.32 -2.17
C TYR A 23 7.88 4.36 -1.32
N PRO A 24 9.23 4.36 -1.22
CA PRO A 24 9.94 5.33 -0.40
C PRO A 24 9.61 6.78 -0.77
N ASP A 25 9.58 7.09 -2.07
CA ASP A 25 9.25 8.42 -2.57
C ASP A 25 7.80 8.81 -2.20
N ILE A 26 6.86 7.88 -2.38
CA ILE A 26 5.45 8.10 -2.06
C ILE A 26 5.25 8.34 -0.56
N ARG A 27 5.92 7.57 0.29
CA ARG A 27 5.86 7.72 1.75
C ARG A 27 6.30 9.12 2.16
N GLU A 28 7.45 9.57 1.68
CA GLU A 28 7.98 10.89 2.01
C GLU A 28 7.11 12.02 1.43
N GLU A 29 6.60 11.85 0.22
CA GLU A 29 5.68 12.82 -0.40
C GLU A 29 4.38 12.96 0.41
N ILE A 30 3.77 11.84 0.84
CA ILE A 30 2.56 11.87 1.68
C ILE A 30 2.82 12.62 2.98
N LEU A 31 3.91 12.30 3.69
CA LEU A 31 4.25 12.97 4.95
C LEU A 31 4.48 14.46 4.75
N ARG A 32 5.21 14.84 3.70
CA ARG A 32 5.49 16.23 3.37
C ARG A 32 4.22 17.02 3.04
N GLU A 33 3.37 16.48 2.17
CA GLU A 33 2.16 17.17 1.70
C GLU A 33 1.09 17.26 2.80
N GLN A 34 0.87 16.19 3.57
CA GLN A 34 -0.10 16.21 4.70
C GLN A 34 0.28 17.21 5.79
N LEU A 35 1.58 17.40 6.01
CA LEU A 35 2.10 18.26 7.07
C LEU A 35 2.51 19.64 6.59
N LEU A 36 2.28 19.98 5.32
CA LEU A 36 2.72 21.23 4.69
C LEU A 36 2.31 22.47 5.51
N TYR A 37 1.08 22.49 6.03
CA TYR A 37 0.52 23.58 6.83
C TYR A 37 0.62 23.36 8.35
N HIS A 38 1.23 22.26 8.78
CA HIS A 38 1.30 21.83 10.18
C HIS A 38 2.72 21.86 10.77
N LYS A 39 3.66 22.53 10.10
CA LYS A 39 5.10 22.59 10.47
C LYS A 39 5.39 23.08 11.90
N LYS A 40 4.45 23.79 12.54
CA LYS A 40 4.57 24.23 13.94
C LYS A 40 4.47 23.10 14.97
N TYR A 41 4.04 21.90 14.55
CA TYR A 41 3.88 20.72 15.40
C TYR A 41 4.86 19.62 14.94
N PRO A 42 6.12 19.64 15.40
CA PRO A 42 7.14 18.71 14.93
C PRO A 42 6.81 17.24 15.29
N ASP A 43 6.04 17.02 16.35
CA ASP A 43 5.56 15.72 16.80
C ASP A 43 4.58 15.06 15.81
N LEU A 44 3.88 15.84 14.98
CA LEU A 44 2.99 15.28 13.97
C LEU A 44 3.73 14.47 12.91
N HIS A 45 4.97 14.83 12.58
CA HIS A 45 5.76 14.06 11.63
C HIS A 45 5.97 12.62 12.11
N ASP A 46 6.36 12.46 13.37
CA ASP A 46 6.58 11.16 13.99
C ASP A 46 5.25 10.40 14.16
N ARG A 47 4.18 11.08 14.55
CA ARG A 47 2.85 10.45 14.70
C ARG A 47 2.29 9.95 13.37
N PHE A 48 2.38 10.75 12.29
CA PHE A 48 1.92 10.35 10.96
C PHE A 48 2.81 9.27 10.35
N SER A 49 4.13 9.33 10.58
CA SER A 49 5.05 8.25 10.19
C SER A 49 4.64 6.92 10.83
N LYS A 50 4.40 6.93 12.15
CA LYS A 50 3.91 5.74 12.87
C LYS A 50 2.56 5.26 12.36
N LEU A 51 1.60 6.16 12.14
CA LEU A 51 0.29 5.82 11.58
C LEU A 51 0.43 5.08 10.25
N LEU A 52 1.23 5.63 9.34
CA LEU A 52 1.43 5.07 8.01
C LEU A 52 2.13 3.70 8.09
N ASP A 53 3.28 3.61 8.77
CA ASP A 53 4.08 2.39 8.85
C ASP A 53 3.36 1.27 9.62
N TYR A 54 2.51 1.63 10.59
CA TYR A 54 1.73 0.64 11.33
C TYR A 54 0.61 0.04 10.48
N ASN A 55 -0.12 0.88 9.73
CA ASN A 55 -1.34 0.46 9.04
C ASN A 55 -1.10 -0.04 7.62
N LEU A 56 -0.11 0.52 6.92
CA LEU A 56 0.18 0.20 5.54
C LEU A 56 1.10 -1.02 5.44
N LYS A 57 0.52 -2.17 5.10
CA LYS A 57 1.30 -3.40 4.87
C LYS A 57 1.97 -3.38 3.50
N ILE A 58 3.30 -3.38 3.50
CA ILE A 58 4.15 -3.40 2.30
C ILE A 58 4.66 -4.80 1.91
N ASP A 59 4.38 -5.83 2.69
CA ASP A 59 4.73 -7.21 2.31
C ASP A 59 3.93 -7.61 1.05
N PRO A 60 4.57 -8.18 0.01
CA PRO A 60 3.92 -8.54 -1.25
C PRO A 60 2.61 -9.31 -1.11
N LYS A 61 2.46 -10.15 -0.07
CA LYS A 61 1.23 -10.92 0.15
C LYS A 61 -0.01 -10.04 0.38
N TYR A 62 0.19 -8.79 0.83
CA TYR A 62 -0.87 -7.80 1.06
C TYR A 62 -0.98 -6.74 -0.05
N LEU A 63 -0.17 -6.89 -1.11
CA LEU A 63 -0.11 -5.95 -2.24
C LEU A 63 -0.76 -6.50 -3.50
N ALA A 64 -1.45 -7.65 -3.43
CA ALA A 64 -2.04 -8.32 -4.59
C ALA A 64 -2.81 -7.36 -5.51
N ARG A 65 -3.69 -6.51 -4.96
CA ARG A 65 -4.47 -5.55 -5.78
C ARG A 65 -3.57 -4.54 -6.50
N ALA A 66 -2.60 -3.96 -5.80
CA ALA A 66 -1.66 -3.01 -6.38
C ALA A 66 -0.76 -3.65 -7.45
N ILE A 67 -0.30 -4.88 -7.20
CA ILE A 67 0.45 -5.71 -8.16
C ILE A 67 -0.40 -5.98 -9.41
N PHE A 68 -1.67 -6.36 -9.22
CA PHE A 68 -2.59 -6.59 -10.33
C PHE A 68 -2.87 -5.32 -11.14
N PHE A 69 -2.90 -4.13 -10.52
CA PHE A 69 -2.99 -2.86 -11.24
C PHE A 69 -1.80 -2.64 -12.17
N VAL A 70 -0.57 -2.82 -11.67
CA VAL A 70 0.65 -2.67 -12.47
C VAL A 70 0.70 -3.75 -13.57
N HIS A 71 0.29 -4.98 -13.25
CA HIS A 71 0.23 -6.06 -14.21
C HIS A 71 -0.78 -5.79 -15.32
N ALA A 72 -1.99 -5.35 -14.97
CA ALA A 72 -3.03 -4.99 -15.93
C ALA A 72 -2.55 -3.88 -16.86
N TYR A 73 -1.93 -2.83 -16.32
CA TYR A 73 -1.31 -1.79 -17.12
C TYR A 73 -0.30 -2.36 -18.12
N ARG A 74 0.63 -3.21 -17.65
CA ARG A 74 1.66 -3.83 -18.49
C ARG A 74 1.11 -4.66 -19.65
N ILE A 75 0.05 -5.43 -19.43
CA ILE A 75 -0.50 -6.34 -20.47
C ILE A 75 -1.52 -5.67 -21.39
N LEU A 76 -2.15 -4.57 -20.95
CA LEU A 76 -3.19 -3.87 -21.72
C LEU A 76 -2.63 -2.67 -22.49
N GLU A 77 -1.54 -2.07 -22.04
CA GLU A 77 -0.97 -0.89 -22.67
C GLU A 77 -0.26 -1.21 -23.99
N LYS A 78 -0.25 -0.23 -24.90
CA LYS A 78 0.51 -0.31 -26.14
C LYS A 78 2.01 -0.35 -25.83
N PRO A 79 2.81 -1.21 -26.51
CA PRO A 79 4.25 -1.27 -26.28
C PRO A 79 4.97 0.07 -26.43
N SER A 80 4.48 0.97 -27.29
CA SER A 80 5.05 2.33 -27.47
C SER A 80 4.83 3.27 -26.29
N LEU A 81 3.86 2.98 -25.42
CA LEU A 81 3.53 3.78 -24.23
C LEU A 81 4.05 3.14 -22.94
N PHE A 82 4.57 1.91 -23.01
CA PHE A 82 5.19 1.22 -21.87
C PHE A 82 6.61 1.76 -21.61
N THR A 83 6.66 3.00 -21.13
CA THR A 83 7.90 3.70 -20.74
C THR A 83 8.12 3.58 -19.24
N GLN A 84 9.35 3.84 -18.79
CA GLN A 84 9.67 3.86 -17.35
C GLN A 84 8.83 4.91 -16.59
N GLU A 85 8.56 6.06 -17.21
CA GLU A 85 7.73 7.11 -16.63
C GLU A 85 6.28 6.63 -16.43
N ASN A 86 5.67 6.01 -17.44
CA ASN A 86 4.29 5.54 -17.32
C ASN A 86 4.19 4.30 -16.42
N LEU A 87 5.20 3.45 -16.37
CA LEU A 87 5.30 2.39 -15.37
C LEU A 87 5.32 2.97 -13.94
N ARG A 88 6.09 4.05 -13.70
CA ARG A 88 6.08 4.75 -12.41
C ARG A 88 4.68 5.29 -12.09
N LYS A 89 3.99 5.91 -13.05
CA LYS A 89 2.59 6.38 -12.86
C LYS A 89 1.63 5.24 -12.52
N ALA A 90 1.74 4.09 -13.18
CA ALA A 90 0.95 2.91 -12.86
C ALA A 90 1.24 2.40 -11.43
N CYS A 91 2.50 2.41 -11.00
CA CYS A 91 2.88 2.07 -9.63
C CYS A 91 2.29 3.05 -8.61
N VAL A 92 2.33 4.37 -8.90
CA VAL A 92 1.70 5.41 -8.06
C VAL A 92 0.20 5.14 -7.90
N LEU A 93 -0.51 4.85 -8.99
CA LEU A 93 -1.94 4.50 -8.93
C LEU A 93 -2.19 3.22 -8.12
N GLY A 94 -1.33 2.21 -8.25
CA GLY A 94 -1.38 1.00 -7.42
C GLY A 94 -1.23 1.31 -5.92
N TRP A 95 -0.32 2.22 -5.56
CA TRP A 95 -0.17 2.69 -4.18
C TRP A 95 -1.34 3.53 -3.70
N CYS A 96 -1.91 4.42 -4.53
CA CYS A 96 -3.13 5.15 -4.19
C CYS A 96 -4.27 4.19 -3.81
N HIS A 97 -4.48 3.14 -4.59
CA HIS A 97 -5.48 2.12 -4.26
C HIS A 97 -5.16 1.41 -2.95
N LYS A 98 -3.90 1.03 -2.73
CA LYS A 98 -3.48 0.37 -1.49
C LYS A 98 -3.66 1.27 -0.26
N LEU A 99 -3.45 2.58 -0.39
CA LEU A 99 -3.67 3.56 0.67
C LEU A 99 -5.16 3.67 1.00
N ILE A 100 -6.03 3.74 -0.02
CA ILE A 100 -7.50 3.74 0.17
C ILE A 100 -7.96 2.44 0.85
N ASP A 101 -7.49 1.28 0.39
CA ASP A 101 -7.80 0.00 1.05
C ASP A 101 -7.37 0.03 2.52
N SER A 102 -6.20 0.58 2.81
CA SER A 102 -5.67 0.62 4.17
C SER A 102 -6.43 1.61 5.06
N SER A 103 -6.94 2.73 4.53
CA SER A 103 -7.76 3.66 5.28
C SER A 103 -9.12 3.06 5.60
N ILE A 104 -9.78 2.43 4.62
CA ILE A 104 -11.09 1.76 4.81
C ILE A 104 -10.96 0.68 5.89
N VAL A 105 -9.88 -0.10 5.86
CA VAL A 105 -9.64 -1.15 6.87
C VAL A 105 -9.41 -0.57 8.27
N VAL A 106 -8.79 0.60 8.40
CA VAL A 106 -8.65 1.28 9.70
C VAL A 106 -10.00 1.79 10.20
N ASP A 107 -10.82 2.34 9.32
CA ASP A 107 -12.17 2.81 9.67
C ASP A 107 -13.08 1.63 10.07
N ASP A 108 -12.98 0.51 9.35
CA ASP A 108 -13.67 -0.76 9.62
C ASP A 108 -13.27 -1.35 10.99
N ASP A 109 -11.96 -1.36 11.31
CA ASP A 109 -11.46 -1.78 12.62
C ASP A 109 -12.20 -1.04 13.76
N ILE A 110 -12.43 0.28 13.59
CA ILE A 110 -13.12 1.13 14.58
C ILE A 110 -14.62 0.84 14.62
N ALA A 111 -15.27 0.78 13.45
CA ALA A 111 -16.70 0.58 13.34
C ALA A 111 -17.15 -0.77 13.94
N ASP A 112 -16.35 -1.81 13.74
CA ASP A 112 -16.62 -3.16 14.22
C ASP A 112 -16.06 -3.45 15.62
N ALA A 113 -15.41 -2.45 16.25
CA ALA A 113 -14.69 -2.62 17.51
C ALA A 113 -13.70 -3.81 17.48
N SER A 114 -13.00 -3.96 16.36
CA SER A 114 -12.04 -5.05 16.15
C SER A 114 -10.78 -4.87 17.01
N GLU A 115 -10.44 -5.87 17.80
CA GLU A 115 -9.24 -5.82 18.65
C GLU A 115 -7.95 -6.19 17.92
N THR A 116 -8.03 -6.96 16.84
CA THR A 116 -6.85 -7.49 16.15
C THR A 116 -6.93 -7.39 14.62
N ARG A 117 -5.82 -7.00 14.00
CA ARG A 117 -5.63 -7.04 12.54
C ARG A 117 -4.20 -7.42 12.20
N TYR A 118 -4.02 -8.31 11.23
CA TYR A 118 -2.71 -8.82 10.82
C TYR A 118 -1.88 -9.38 11.99
N ASN A 119 -2.53 -10.13 12.90
CA ASN A 119 -1.95 -10.74 14.09
C ASN A 119 -1.31 -9.74 15.07
N LYS A 120 -1.80 -8.50 15.11
CA LYS A 120 -1.41 -7.48 16.09
C LYS A 120 -2.63 -6.63 16.48
N PRO A 121 -2.56 -5.82 17.56
CA PRO A 121 -3.64 -4.90 17.89
C PRO A 121 -4.02 -3.99 16.73
N THR A 122 -5.29 -3.61 16.63
CA THR A 122 -5.73 -2.57 15.70
C THR A 122 -5.19 -1.21 16.13
N TRP A 123 -5.08 -0.26 15.19
CA TRP A 123 -4.44 1.02 15.49
C TRP A 123 -5.15 1.80 16.61
N TYR A 124 -6.48 1.82 16.62
CA TYR A 124 -7.26 2.58 17.61
C TYR A 124 -7.24 1.98 19.02
N THR A 125 -6.76 0.74 19.18
CA THR A 125 -6.63 0.08 20.50
C THR A 125 -5.25 0.24 21.13
N LEU A 126 -4.32 0.91 20.44
CA LEU A 126 -3.01 1.20 21.00
C LEU A 126 -3.09 2.24 22.12
N PRO A 127 -2.31 2.11 23.21
CA PRO A 127 -2.40 3.02 24.36
C PRO A 127 -2.05 4.49 24.05
N ASP A 128 -1.30 4.75 22.99
CA ASP A 128 -0.76 6.06 22.62
C ASP A 128 -1.41 6.69 21.37
N VAL A 129 -2.58 6.19 20.97
CA VAL A 129 -3.35 6.65 19.82
C VAL A 129 -4.56 7.47 20.25
#